data_AF-A0A2D4WL27-F1
#
_entry.id   AF-A0A2D4WL27-F1
#
_cell.length_a   1.000
_cell.length_b   1.000
_cell.length_c   1.000
_cell.angle_alpha   90.00
_cell.angle_beta   90.00
_cell.angle_gamma   90.00
#
_symmetry.space_group_name_H-M   'P 1'
#
loop_
_entity.id
_entity.type
_entity.pdbx_description
1 polymer ?
#
loop_
_entity_poly.entity_id
_entity_poly.type
_entity_poly.pdbx_seq_one_letter_code
_entity_poly.pdbx_strand_id
1 'polypeptide(L)' 'MATITIDDVEYSVEDLSDSAKAQLGSLQAVDQKIKDAQQHLAILQTARNTYASALREHLPDVSSEDTESSD' A
#
# COMPACT_ATOMS: atom_id res chain seq x y z
N MET A 1 -18.74 24.94 15.11
CA MET A 1 -17.56 25.31 14.31
C MET A 1 -16.93 24.01 13.84
N ALA A 2 -16.64 23.87 12.55
CA ALA A 2 -15.98 22.68 12.02
C ALA A 2 -14.47 22.85 12.20
N THR A 3 -13.80 21.89 12.84
CA THR A 3 -12.35 21.88 12.99
C THR A 3 -11.73 20.78 12.14
N ILE A 4 -10.49 20.99 11.72
CA ILE A 4 -9.67 19.99 11.04
C ILE A 4 -8.33 19.87 11.76
N THR A 5 -7.74 18.69 11.71
CA THR A 5 -6.39 18.45 12.22
C THR A 5 -5.43 18.30 11.04
N ILE A 6 -4.38 19.11 11.03
CA ILE A 6 -3.27 19.02 10.06
C ILE A 6 -1.99 18.96 10.89
N ASP A 7 -1.15 17.95 10.65
CA ASP A 7 0.12 17.74 11.37
C ASP A 7 -0.03 17.81 12.91
N ASP A 8 -1.05 17.12 13.44
CA ASP A 8 -1.40 17.09 14.87
C ASP A 8 -1.82 18.44 15.48
N VAL A 9 -2.05 19.46 14.67
CA VAL A 9 -2.57 20.78 15.09
C VAL A 9 -4.01 20.94 14.64
N GLU A 10 -4.88 21.36 15.56
CA GLU A 10 -6.29 21.64 15.28
C GLU A 10 -6.47 23.08 14.78
N TYR A 11 -7.21 23.24 13.69
CA TYR A 11 -7.55 24.50 13.07
C TYR A 11 -9.07 24.63 12.91
N SER A 12 -9.63 25.81 13.17
CA SER A 12 -11.01 26.08 12.76
C SER A 12 -11.07 26.30 11.25
N VAL A 13 -11.99 25.64 10.58
CA VAL A 13 -12.18 25.76 9.13
C VAL A 13 -12.59 27.20 8.75
N GLU A 14 -13.28 27.91 9.63
CA GLU A 14 -13.69 29.30 9.37
C GLU A 14 -12.50 30.27 9.36
N ASP A 15 -11.44 29.98 10.11
CA ASP A 15 -10.22 30.79 10.21
C ASP A 15 -9.28 30.60 9.01
N LEU A 16 -9.55 29.59 8.18
CA LEU A 16 -8.75 29.30 6.99
C LEU A 16 -9.10 30.26 5.84
N SER A 17 -8.05 30.73 5.15
CA SER A 17 -8.21 31.46 3.90
C SER A 17 -8.84 30.59 2.81
N ASP A 18 -9.46 31.22 1.81
CA ASP A 18 -10.06 30.48 0.68
C ASP A 18 -9.03 29.64 -0.07
N SER A 19 -7.78 30.13 -0.18
CA SER A 19 -6.68 29.36 -0.78
C SER A 19 -6.31 28.13 0.06
N ALA A 20 -6.30 28.25 1.40
CA ALA A 20 -6.03 27.12 2.28
C ALA A 20 -7.14 26.06 2.18
N LYS A 21 -8.42 26.48 2.11
CA LYS A 21 -9.56 25.57 1.89
C LYS A 21 -9.47 24.83 0.55
N ALA A 22 -9.09 25.52 -0.52
CA ALA A 22 -8.90 24.89 -1.84
C ALA A 22 -7.76 23.87 -1.85
N GLN A 23 -6.65 24.19 -1.18
CA GLN A 23 -5.53 23.26 -1.04
C GLN A 23 -5.90 22.05 -0.17
N LEU A 24 -6.66 22.25 0.91
CA LEU A 24 -7.17 21.17 1.76
C LEU A 24 -8.03 20.19 0.96
N GLY A 25 -8.97 20.69 0.15
CA GLY A 25 -9.78 19.84 -0.72
C GLY A 25 -8.94 19.04 -1.71
N SER A 26 -7.89 19.66 -2.25
CA SER A 26 -6.94 18.97 -3.14
C SER A 26 -6.14 17.89 -2.42
N LEU A 27 -5.69 18.16 -1.18
CA LEU A 27 -4.98 17.20 -0.33
C LEU A 27 -5.86 15.98 -0.03
N GLN A 28 -7.09 16.21 0.44
CA GLN A 28 -8.05 15.14 0.73
C GLN A 28 -8.33 14.26 -0.50
N ALA A 29 -8.43 14.87 -1.69
CA ALA A 29 -8.63 14.13 -2.93
C ALA A 29 -7.40 13.26 -3.30
N VAL A 30 -6.19 13.73 -3.03
CA VAL A 30 -4.96 12.96 -3.24
C VAL A 30 -4.85 11.83 -2.21
N ASP A 31 -5.15 12.09 -0.94
CA ASP A 31 -5.13 11.09 0.12
C ASP A 31 -6.07 9.92 -0.17
N GLN A 32 -7.27 10.21 -0.68
CA GLN A 32 -8.20 9.17 -1.11
C GLN A 32 -7.61 8.31 -2.24
N LYS A 33 -6.97 8.93 -3.24
CA LYS A 33 -6.33 8.19 -4.33
C LYS A 33 -5.16 7.33 -3.85
N ILE A 34 -4.38 7.82 -2.88
CA ILE A 34 -3.29 7.05 -2.25
C ILE A 34 -3.87 5.82 -1.56
N LYS A 35 -4.95 5.99 -0.78
CA LYS A 35 -5.64 4.88 -0.11
C LYS A 35 -6.14 3.83 -1.11
N ASP A 36 -6.76 4.27 -2.21
CA ASP A 36 -7.25 3.36 -3.25
C ASP A 36 -6.08 2.60 -3.92
N ALA A 37 -4.97 3.29 -4.20
CA ALA A 37 -3.78 2.66 -4.75
C ALA A 37 -3.16 1.62 -3.80
N GLN A 38 -3.13 1.91 -2.49
CA GLN A 38 -2.67 0.96 -1.47
C GLN A 38 -3.58 -0.29 -1.41
N GLN A 39 -4.90 -0.12 -1.53
CA GLN A 39 -5.83 -1.24 -1.59
C GLN A 39 -5.58 -2.12 -2.82
N HIS A 40 -5.40 -1.51 -4.01
CA HIS A 40 -5.06 -2.26 -5.21
C HIS A 40 -3.71 -2.98 -5.08
N LEU A 41 -2.72 -2.33 -4.47
CA LEU A 41 -1.42 -2.94 -4.22
C LEU A 41 -1.54 -4.19 -3.34
N ALA A 42 -2.33 -4.14 -2.26
CA ALA A 42 -2.56 -5.29 -1.38
C ALA A 42 -3.20 -6.48 -2.12
N ILE A 43 -4.17 -6.20 -2.99
CA ILE A 43 -4.80 -7.23 -3.85
C ILE A 43 -3.75 -7.86 -4.77
N LEU A 44 -2.95 -7.04 -5.45
CA LEU A 44 -1.91 -7.50 -6.38
C LEU A 44 -0.82 -8.32 -5.66
N GLN A 45 -0.40 -7.89 -4.46
CA GLN A 45 0.55 -8.64 -3.63
C GLN A 45 0.01 -10.01 -3.24
N THR A 46 -1.27 -10.10 -2.89
CA THR A 46 -1.94 -11.38 -2.60
C THR A 46 -1.91 -12.30 -3.82
N ALA A 47 -2.35 -11.80 -4.99
CA ALA A 47 -2.32 -12.57 -6.23
C ALA A 47 -0.90 -13.05 -6.59
N ARG A 48 0.09 -12.15 -6.50
CA ARG A 48 1.51 -12.47 -6.74
C ARG A 48 2.01 -13.57 -5.82
N ASN A 49 1.64 -13.55 -4.53
CA ASN A 49 2.04 -14.59 -3.58
C ASN A 49 1.37 -15.93 -3.85
N THR A 50 0.10 -15.93 -4.26
CA THR A 50 -0.60 -17.14 -4.72
C THR A 50 0.09 -17.75 -5.93
N TYR A 51 0.37 -16.95 -6.96
CA TYR A 51 1.06 -17.44 -8.16
C TYR A 51 2.48 -17.92 -7.88
N ALA A 52 3.23 -17.23 -7.01
CA ALA A 52 4.55 -17.68 -6.60
C ALA A 52 4.51 -19.03 -5.87
N SER A 53 3.46 -19.27 -5.08
CA SER A 53 3.28 -20.54 -4.37
C SER A 53 2.92 -21.67 -5.33
N ALA A 54 1.96 -21.44 -6.22
CA ALA A 54 1.60 -22.41 -7.26
C ALA A 54 2.79 -22.73 -8.19
N LEU A 55 3.59 -21.72 -8.55
CA LEU A 55 4.79 -21.95 -9.37
C LEU A 55 5.78 -22.87 -8.67
N ARG A 56 6.01 -22.71 -7.35
CA ARG A 56 6.93 -23.56 -6.59
C ARG A 56 6.58 -25.05 -6.65
N GLU A 57 5.29 -25.39 -6.73
CA GLU A 57 4.84 -26.78 -6.86
C GLU A 57 5.21 -27.42 -8.22
N HIS A 58 5.53 -26.60 -9.21
CA HIS A 58 5.93 -27.04 -10.55
C HIS A 58 7.44 -26.90 -10.80
N LEU A 59 8.19 -26.33 -9.86
CA LEU A 59 9.65 -26.23 -9.99
C LEU A 59 10.29 -27.56 -9.55
N PRO A 60 11.37 -28.00 -10.22
CA PRO A 60 12.17 -29.11 -9.73
C PRO A 60 12.71 -28.78 -8.34
N ASP A 61 12.72 -29.77 -7.45
CA ASP A 61 13.25 -29.61 -6.11
C ASP A 61 14.76 -29.33 -6.23
N VAL A 62 15.20 -28.17 -5.77
CA VAL A 62 16.62 -27.79 -5.80
C VAL A 62 17.43 -28.57 -4.76
N SER A 63 16.78 -29.47 -4.01
CA SER A 63 17.39 -30.37 -3.03
C SER A 63 17.98 -31.66 -3.62
N SER A 64 18.15 -31.75 -4.95
CA SER A 64 18.79 -32.91 -5.61
C SER A 64 20.16 -32.57 -6.19
N GLU A 65 20.98 -31.82 -5.46
CA GLU A 65 22.44 -31.86 -5.60
C GLU A 65 23.02 -32.19 -4.21
N ASP A 66 23.88 -33.22 -4.15
CA ASP A 66 24.60 -33.78 -3.00
C ASP A 66 23.89 -34.80 -2.10
N THR A 67 23.73 -36.05 -2.56
CA THR A 67 24.20 -37.26 -1.81
C THR A 67 24.28 -38.43 -2.79
N GLU A 68 25.21 -38.40 -3.75
CA GLU A 68 25.72 -39.65 -4.32
C GLU A 68 26.97 -40.04 -3.54
N SER A 69 26.80 -41.15 -2.83
CA SER A 69 27.71 -41.80 -1.90
C SER A 69 29.13 -41.91 -2.43
N SER A 70 30.10 -41.60 -1.56
CA SER A 70 31.40 -42.26 -1.63
C SER A 70 31.18 -43.77 -1.48
N ASP A 71 31.54 -44.53 -2.50
CA ASP A 71 31.91 -45.95 -2.42
C ASP A 71 33.17 -46.17 -3.28
#